data_AF-A0A348WQ71-F1
#
_entry.id   AF-A0A348WQ71-F1
#
_cell.length_a   1.000
_cell.length_b   1.000
_cell.length_c   1.000
_cell.angle_alpha   90.00
_cell.angle_beta   90.00
_cell.angle_gamma   90.00
#
_symmetry.space_group_name_H-M   'P 1'
#
loop_
_entity.id
_entity.type
_entity.pdbx_description
1 polymer ?
#
loop_
_entity_poly.entity_id
_entity_poly.type
_entity_poly.pdbx_seq_one_letter_code
_entity_poly.pdbx_strand_id
1 'polypeptide(L)'
;MDAHLLSWVYHPIVLATLALIIERFFSLPEHWHPLTIFRLFAKFLTDKVCHQDHGNTQQTVAGALLLGLLLLICLLPVSIIQMSAELHELTGVVWLWFAIKYKRTLNQTKLAAMALNKGQKRAARAIVSRFVPFDCEQLSQIGLAKAIFEVRLRILVVNVLAPLLAWYVSGPIAALA
;
A
#
# COMPACT_ATOMS: atom_id res chain seq x y z
N MET A 1 -17.35 15.35 31.57
CA MET A 1 -17.14 14.61 30.31
C MET A 1 -16.12 13.53 30.64
N ASP A 2 -16.58 12.30 30.70
CA ASP A 2 -16.01 11.29 31.60
C ASP A 2 -14.65 10.79 31.11
N ALA A 3 -13.63 10.82 31.97
CA ALA A 3 -12.26 10.42 31.64
C ALA A 3 -12.16 8.98 31.09
N HIS A 4 -13.11 8.11 31.46
CA HIS A 4 -13.24 6.75 30.94
C HIS A 4 -13.75 6.67 29.49
N LEU A 5 -14.54 7.64 29.04
CA LEU A 5 -14.99 7.71 27.64
C LEU A 5 -13.83 8.15 26.73
N LEU A 6 -13.00 9.08 27.22
CA LEU A 6 -11.82 9.52 26.49
C LEU A 6 -10.81 8.39 26.31
N SER A 7 -10.52 7.59 27.36
CA SER A 7 -9.58 6.48 27.24
C SER A 7 -10.04 5.38 26.25
N TRP A 8 -11.36 5.17 26.12
CA TRP A 8 -11.92 4.27 25.11
C TRP A 8 -11.72 4.79 23.69
N VAL A 9 -11.84 6.10 23.47
CA VAL A 9 -11.68 6.72 22.14
C VAL A 9 -10.23 6.64 21.66
N TYR A 10 -9.25 6.77 22.57
CA TYR A 10 -7.83 6.65 22.26
C TYR A 10 -7.34 5.20 22.21
N HIS A 11 -8.23 4.21 22.39
CA HIS A 11 -7.81 2.82 22.32
C HIS A 11 -7.37 2.50 20.88
N PRO A 12 -6.21 1.85 20.68
CA PRO A 12 -5.62 1.70 19.35
C PRO A 12 -6.55 0.95 18.37
N ILE A 13 -7.30 -0.02 18.89
CA ILE A 13 -8.32 -0.75 18.12
C ILE A 13 -9.39 0.19 17.56
N VAL A 14 -9.87 1.16 18.35
CA VAL A 14 -10.90 2.12 17.92
C VAL A 14 -10.33 3.03 16.83
N LEU A 15 -9.11 3.53 17.00
CA LEU A 15 -8.42 4.35 16.01
C LEU A 15 -8.19 3.60 14.68
N ALA A 16 -7.80 2.31 14.75
CA ALA A 16 -7.65 1.47 13.57
C ALA A 16 -8.99 1.20 12.87
N THR A 17 -10.06 0.93 13.62
CA THR A 17 -11.40 0.79 13.03
C THR A 17 -11.88 2.08 12.37
N LEU A 18 -11.57 3.23 12.97
CA LEU A 18 -11.89 4.53 12.40
C LEU A 18 -11.14 4.76 11.08
N ALA A 19 -9.84 4.44 11.00
CA ALA A 19 -9.07 4.50 9.75
C ALA A 19 -9.67 3.60 8.65
N LEU A 20 -10.09 2.37 9.00
CA LEU A 20 -10.73 1.44 8.07
C LEU A 20 -12.09 1.94 7.58
N ILE A 21 -12.88 2.56 8.46
CA ILE A 21 -14.16 3.18 8.11
C ILE A 21 -13.91 4.36 7.15
N ILE A 22 -12.94 5.23 7.45
CA ILE A 22 -12.57 6.35 6.60
C ILE A 22 -12.15 5.85 5.22
N GLU A 23 -11.25 4.87 5.10
CA GLU A 23 -10.84 4.30 3.81
C GLU A 23 -12.03 3.71 3.01
N ARG A 24 -13.01 3.12 3.71
CA ARG A 24 -14.20 2.56 3.07
C ARG A 24 -15.08 3.65 2.44
N PHE A 25 -15.23 4.80 3.09
CA PHE A 25 -16.05 5.91 2.59
C PHE A 25 -15.25 6.84 1.65
N PHE A 26 -14.08 7.27 2.09
CA PHE A 26 -13.15 8.18 1.41
C PHE A 26 -11.91 7.41 0.93
N SER A 27 -12.00 6.81 -0.26
CA SER A 27 -10.82 6.23 -0.92
C SER A 27 -10.27 7.25 -1.92
N LEU A 28 -9.02 7.66 -1.70
CA LEU A 28 -8.34 8.65 -2.55
C LEU A 28 -8.07 8.09 -3.97
N PRO A 29 -8.24 8.90 -5.03
CA PRO A 29 -7.81 8.52 -6.37
C PRO A 29 -6.29 8.32 -6.46
N GLU A 30 -5.77 7.58 -7.46
CA GLU A 30 -4.31 7.26 -7.50
C GLU A 30 -3.45 8.49 -7.60
N HIS A 31 -3.91 9.42 -8.42
CA HIS A 31 -3.21 10.66 -8.75
C HIS A 31 -3.14 11.62 -7.57
N TRP A 32 -4.02 11.48 -6.58
CA TRP A 32 -3.98 12.28 -5.34
C TRP A 32 -3.29 11.56 -4.19
N HIS A 33 -2.96 10.28 -4.35
CA HIS A 33 -2.39 9.51 -3.25
C HIS A 33 -0.87 9.81 -3.13
N PRO A 34 -0.38 10.28 -1.98
CA PRO A 34 1.03 10.69 -1.82
C PRO A 34 2.00 9.54 -2.12
N LEU A 35 1.68 8.34 -1.65
CA LEU A 35 2.46 7.13 -1.96
C LEU A 35 2.55 6.79 -3.47
N THR A 36 1.61 7.21 -4.31
CA THR A 36 1.71 7.01 -5.77
C THR A 36 2.78 7.91 -6.36
N ILE A 37 2.80 9.18 -5.95
CA ILE A 37 3.81 10.16 -6.35
C ILE A 37 5.18 9.68 -5.86
N PHE A 38 5.24 9.21 -4.62
CA PHE A 38 6.45 8.63 -4.05
C PHE A 38 6.93 7.39 -4.81
N ARG A 39 6.03 6.48 -5.20
CA ARG A 39 6.38 5.32 -6.03
C ARG A 39 6.95 5.74 -7.39
N LEU A 40 6.37 6.78 -8.00
CA LEU A 40 6.86 7.31 -9.27
C LEU A 40 8.26 7.92 -9.11
N PHE A 41 8.46 8.70 -8.03
CA PHE A 41 9.77 9.24 -7.66
C PHE A 41 10.81 8.15 -7.39
N ALA A 42 10.44 7.10 -6.65
CA ALA A 42 11.29 5.94 -6.41
C ALA A 42 11.72 5.27 -7.72
N LYS A 43 10.77 5.08 -8.65
CA LYS A 43 11.08 4.52 -9.98
C LYS A 43 12.08 5.39 -10.74
N PHE A 44 11.89 6.71 -10.76
CA PHE A 44 12.83 7.63 -11.40
C PHE A 44 14.23 7.58 -10.79
N LEU A 45 14.33 7.41 -9.47
CA LEU A 45 15.63 7.26 -8.81
C LEU A 45 16.27 5.89 -9.10
N THR A 46 15.48 4.81 -9.13
CA THR A 46 15.97 3.49 -9.51
C THR A 46 16.57 3.52 -10.91
N ASP A 47 15.88 4.12 -11.88
CA ASP A 47 16.35 4.23 -13.26
C ASP A 47 17.66 5.05 -13.39
N LYS A 48 17.93 5.97 -12.46
CA LYS A 48 19.16 6.79 -12.42
C LYS A 48 20.33 6.15 -11.69
N VAL A 49 20.04 5.31 -10.70
CA VAL A 49 21.05 4.81 -9.75
C VAL A 49 21.40 3.35 -10.04
N CYS A 50 20.46 2.55 -10.53
CA CYS A 50 20.60 1.12 -10.76
C CYS A 50 20.67 0.81 -12.27
N HIS A 51 21.84 1.02 -12.88
CA HIS A 51 22.06 0.59 -14.27
C HIS A 51 22.38 -0.91 -14.36
N GLN A 52 21.92 -1.54 -15.44
CA GLN A 52 22.10 -2.98 -15.68
C GLN A 52 23.57 -3.37 -15.95
N ASP A 53 24.40 -2.39 -16.37
CA ASP A 53 25.82 -2.60 -16.68
C ASP A 53 26.73 -2.64 -15.44
N HIS A 54 26.20 -2.34 -14.25
CA HIS A 54 26.97 -2.39 -13.00
C HIS A 54 27.15 -3.83 -12.51
N GLY A 55 28.31 -4.12 -11.90
CA GLY A 55 28.56 -5.40 -11.23
C GLY A 55 27.58 -5.67 -10.08
N ASN A 56 27.33 -6.94 -9.78
CA ASN A 56 26.33 -7.38 -8.80
C ASN A 56 26.50 -6.72 -7.41
N THR A 57 27.74 -6.53 -6.94
CA THR A 57 28.02 -5.87 -5.66
C THR A 57 27.71 -4.37 -5.67
N GLN A 58 27.92 -3.70 -6.80
CA GLN A 58 27.60 -2.28 -6.95
C GLN A 58 26.08 -2.07 -7.02
N GLN A 59 25.35 -2.95 -7.70
CA GLN A 59 23.89 -2.89 -7.76
C GLN A 59 23.24 -3.12 -6.39
N THR A 60 23.72 -4.07 -5.60
CA THR A 60 23.16 -4.32 -4.26
C THR A 60 23.41 -3.16 -3.31
N VAL A 61 24.62 -2.59 -3.31
CA VAL A 61 24.95 -1.41 -2.49
C VAL A 61 24.13 -0.19 -2.93
N ALA A 62 24.06 0.07 -4.24
CA ALA A 62 23.26 1.17 -4.79
C ALA A 62 21.77 1.03 -4.46
N GLY A 63 21.22 -0.19 -4.55
CA GLY A 63 19.85 -0.50 -4.16
C GLY A 63 19.58 -0.30 -2.67
N ALA A 64 20.49 -0.74 -1.80
CA ALA A 64 20.38 -0.56 -0.35
C ALA A 64 20.43 0.93 0.05
N LEU A 65 21.34 1.70 -0.56
CA LEU A 65 21.44 3.15 -0.37
C LEU A 65 20.18 3.87 -0.85
N LEU A 66 19.64 3.48 -2.00
CA LEU A 66 18.40 4.04 -2.53
C LEU A 66 17.21 3.74 -1.61
N LEU A 67 17.09 2.50 -1.12
CA LEU A 67 16.05 2.13 -0.16
C LEU A 67 16.15 2.97 1.12
N GLY A 68 17.35 3.10 1.68
CA GLY A 68 17.59 3.93 2.86
C GLY A 68 17.25 5.41 2.63
N LEU A 69 17.64 5.96 1.48
CA LEU A 69 17.32 7.33 1.09
C LEU A 69 15.80 7.54 0.95
N LEU A 70 15.10 6.59 0.32
CA LEU A 70 13.65 6.64 0.16
C LEU A 70 12.94 6.58 1.52
N LEU A 71 13.33 5.64 2.39
CA LEU A 71 12.79 5.54 3.74
C LEU A 71 13.05 6.83 4.53
N LEU A 72 14.25 7.41 4.41
CA LEU A 72 14.58 8.67 5.07
C LEU A 72 13.70 9.83 4.57
N ILE A 73 13.58 10.02 3.26
CA ILE A 73 12.77 11.09 2.67
C ILE A 73 11.28 10.93 3.00
N CYS A 74 10.79 9.70 3.12
CA CYS A 74 9.39 9.41 3.46
C CYS A 74 9.12 9.58 4.96
N LEU A 75 9.93 8.95 5.82
CA LEU A 75 9.64 8.83 7.24
C LEU A 75 10.10 10.04 8.07
N LEU A 76 11.16 10.74 7.67
CA LEU A 76 11.67 11.90 8.40
C LEU A 76 10.67 13.07 8.49
N PRO A 77 10.03 13.54 7.40
CA PRO A 77 9.03 14.59 7.52
C PRO A 77 7.80 14.11 8.31
N VAL A 78 7.39 12.85 8.13
CA VAL A 78 6.28 12.25 8.88
C VAL A 78 6.58 12.20 10.37
N SER A 79 7.79 11.83 10.77
CA SER A 79 8.18 11.78 12.18
C SER A 79 8.23 13.17 12.82
N ILE A 80 8.75 14.17 12.11
CA ILE A 80 8.76 15.58 12.60
C ILE A 80 7.33 16.08 12.81
N ILE A 81 6.44 15.86 11.83
CA ILE A 81 5.03 16.26 11.93
C ILE A 81 4.35 15.53 13.09
N GLN A 82 4.58 14.22 13.21
CA GLN A 82 4.02 13.40 14.27
C GLN A 82 4.45 13.94 15.64
N MET A 83 5.75 14.20 15.85
CA MET A 83 6.30 14.72 17.11
C MET A 83 5.79 16.13 17.44
N SER A 84 5.44 16.93 16.44
CA SER A 84 4.98 18.31 16.62
C SER A 84 3.47 18.43 16.80
N ALA A 85 2.71 17.35 16.59
CA ALA A 85 1.25 17.39 16.60
C ALA A 85 0.70 17.42 18.04
N GLU A 86 -0.19 18.37 18.35
CA GLU A 86 -0.87 18.40 19.64
C GLU A 86 -1.76 17.15 19.87
N LEU A 87 -2.33 16.59 18.79
CA LEU A 87 -3.11 15.36 18.81
C LEU A 87 -2.39 14.22 18.07
N HIS A 88 -1.33 13.68 18.69
CA HIS A 88 -0.52 12.56 18.16
C HIS A 88 -1.37 11.35 17.74
N GLU A 89 -2.40 10.99 18.50
CA GLU A 89 -3.22 9.80 18.21
C GLU A 89 -4.04 9.97 16.91
N LEU A 90 -4.62 11.15 16.69
CA LEU A 90 -5.42 11.42 15.49
C LEU A 90 -4.56 11.55 14.23
N THR A 91 -3.37 12.14 14.34
CA THR A 91 -2.44 12.17 13.19
C THR A 91 -2.00 10.76 12.82
N GLY A 92 -1.86 9.86 13.80
CA GLY A 92 -1.59 8.44 13.54
C GLY A 92 -2.67 7.73 12.74
N VAL A 93 -3.94 8.07 12.96
CA VAL A 93 -5.06 7.58 12.14
C VAL A 93 -4.94 8.05 10.70
N VAL A 94 -4.55 9.31 10.48
CA VAL A 94 -4.36 9.86 9.13
C VAL A 94 -3.24 9.14 8.39
N TRP A 95 -2.12 8.86 9.07
CA TRP A 95 -1.02 8.08 8.49
C TRP A 95 -1.44 6.65 8.16
N LEU A 96 -2.18 6.00 9.05
CA LEU A 96 -2.73 4.66 8.82
C LEU A 96 -3.73 4.66 7.65
N TRP A 97 -4.56 5.70 7.53
CA TRP A 97 -5.47 5.87 6.41
C TRP A 97 -4.72 5.99 5.08
N PHE A 98 -3.61 6.73 5.02
CA PHE A 98 -2.76 6.78 3.82
C PHE A 98 -2.04 5.45 3.54
N ALA A 99 -1.72 4.66 4.56
CA ALA A 99 -1.06 3.38 4.38
C ALA A 99 -2.01 2.32 3.78
N ILE A 100 -3.28 2.33 4.21
CA ILE A 100 -4.26 1.33 3.80
C ILE A 100 -4.80 1.64 2.40
N LYS A 101 -4.71 0.66 1.49
CA LYS A 101 -5.21 0.77 0.11
C LYS A 101 -6.03 -0.42 -0.30
N TYR A 102 -7.29 -0.44 0.11
CA TYR A 102 -8.15 -1.61 -0.07
C TYR A 102 -9.17 -1.44 -1.20
N LYS A 103 -10.04 -0.42 -1.10
CA LYS A 103 -11.26 -0.32 -1.92
C LYS A 103 -10.95 -0.27 -3.42
N ARG A 104 -9.94 0.50 -3.79
CA ARG A 104 -9.55 0.72 -5.18
C ARG A 104 -8.97 -0.54 -5.83
N THR A 105 -8.01 -1.19 -5.19
CA THR A 105 -7.39 -2.42 -5.71
C THR A 105 -8.38 -3.59 -5.72
N LEU A 106 -9.30 -3.62 -4.75
CA LEU A 106 -10.43 -4.55 -4.75
C LEU A 106 -11.37 -4.32 -5.95
N ASN A 107 -11.67 -3.07 -6.31
CA ASN A 107 -12.52 -2.79 -7.47
C ASN A 107 -11.87 -3.26 -8.78
N GLN A 108 -10.56 -3.06 -8.95
CA GLN A 108 -9.87 -3.52 -10.16
C GLN A 108 -9.84 -5.06 -10.26
N THR A 109 -9.63 -5.76 -9.15
CA THR A 109 -9.73 -7.24 -9.15
C THR A 109 -11.16 -7.75 -9.35
N LYS A 110 -12.17 -7.03 -8.84
CA LYS A 110 -13.59 -7.31 -9.13
C LYS A 110 -13.89 -7.19 -10.62
N LEU A 111 -13.40 -6.15 -11.28
CA LEU A 111 -13.57 -5.96 -12.72
C LEU A 111 -12.91 -7.11 -13.52
N ALA A 112 -11.71 -7.57 -13.11
CA ALA A 112 -11.07 -8.73 -13.71
C ALA A 112 -11.92 -10.01 -13.56
N ALA A 113 -12.48 -10.24 -12.36
CA ALA A 113 -13.36 -11.39 -12.10
C ALA A 113 -14.66 -11.33 -12.92
N MET A 114 -15.27 -10.14 -13.03
CA MET A 114 -16.46 -9.93 -13.86
C MET A 114 -16.17 -10.17 -15.34
N ALA A 115 -15.05 -9.68 -15.86
CA ALA A 115 -14.64 -9.92 -17.24
C ALA A 115 -14.41 -11.42 -17.52
N LEU A 116 -13.83 -12.14 -16.57
CA LEU A 116 -13.64 -13.58 -16.67
C LEU A 116 -14.98 -14.34 -16.69
N ASN A 117 -15.91 -13.98 -15.80
CA ASN A 117 -17.26 -14.56 -15.76
C ASN A 117 -18.06 -14.31 -17.04
N LYS A 118 -17.82 -13.18 -17.72
CA LYS A 118 -18.41 -12.85 -19.04
C LYS A 118 -17.71 -13.54 -20.22
N GLY A 119 -16.73 -14.42 -19.98
CA GLY A 119 -15.96 -15.09 -21.04
C GLY A 119 -14.94 -14.19 -21.77
N GLN A 120 -14.75 -12.94 -21.33
CA GLN A 120 -13.85 -11.98 -21.97
C GLN A 120 -12.40 -12.19 -21.53
N LYS A 121 -11.78 -13.29 -21.99
CA LYS A 121 -10.43 -13.72 -21.58
C LYS A 121 -9.36 -12.64 -21.83
N ARG A 122 -9.38 -11.97 -22.99
CA ARG A 122 -8.42 -10.91 -23.34
C ARG A 122 -8.48 -9.73 -22.37
N ALA A 123 -9.69 -9.27 -22.06
CA ALA A 123 -9.89 -8.16 -21.12
C ALA A 123 -9.43 -8.53 -19.71
N ALA A 124 -9.79 -9.74 -19.24
CA ALA A 124 -9.38 -10.21 -17.93
C ALA A 124 -7.85 -10.37 -17.81
N ARG A 125 -7.16 -10.87 -18.86
CA ARG A 125 -5.69 -10.94 -18.91
C ARG A 125 -5.04 -9.56 -18.86
N ALA A 126 -5.54 -8.59 -19.62
CA ALA A 126 -5.01 -7.23 -19.63
C ALA A 126 -5.18 -6.49 -18.30
N ILE A 127 -6.17 -6.88 -17.48
CA ILE A 127 -6.34 -6.33 -16.14
C ILE A 127 -5.39 -7.04 -15.17
N VAL A 128 -5.31 -8.37 -15.21
CA VAL A 128 -4.46 -9.16 -14.29
C VAL A 128 -2.97 -8.88 -14.50
N SER A 129 -2.52 -8.68 -15.74
CA SER A 129 -1.12 -8.36 -16.06
C SER A 129 -0.63 -7.04 -15.44
N ARG A 130 -1.54 -6.17 -14.99
CA ARG A 130 -1.17 -4.95 -14.26
C ARG A 130 -0.80 -5.20 -12.79
N PHE A 131 -1.17 -6.36 -12.25
CA PHE A 131 -0.96 -6.70 -10.84
C PHE A 131 0.05 -7.82 -10.64
N VAL A 132 0.34 -8.60 -11.69
CA VAL A 132 1.20 -9.77 -11.64
C VAL A 132 2.42 -9.51 -12.53
N PRO A 133 3.65 -9.81 -12.07
CA PRO A 133 4.87 -9.57 -12.84
C PRO A 133 5.12 -10.61 -13.94
N PHE A 134 4.34 -11.69 -14.00
CA PHE A 134 4.52 -12.79 -14.95
C PHE A 134 3.64 -12.63 -16.20
N ASP A 135 4.08 -13.25 -17.29
CA ASP A 135 3.36 -13.22 -18.56
C ASP A 135 1.96 -13.85 -18.44
N CYS A 136 0.94 -13.03 -18.70
CA CYS A 136 -0.46 -13.41 -18.62
C CYS A 136 -1.04 -13.93 -19.94
N GLU A 137 -0.27 -13.94 -21.04
CA GLU A 137 -0.75 -14.27 -22.37
C GLU A 137 -1.09 -15.74 -22.58
N GLN A 138 -0.53 -16.66 -21.79
CA GLN A 138 -0.80 -18.10 -21.94
C GLN A 138 -1.74 -18.67 -20.87
N LEU A 139 -2.23 -17.88 -19.91
CA LEU A 139 -3.04 -18.42 -18.81
C LEU A 139 -4.41 -18.94 -19.27
N SER A 140 -4.73 -20.17 -18.89
CA SER A 140 -6.07 -20.75 -19.01
C SER A 140 -7.09 -19.99 -18.15
N GLN A 141 -8.39 -20.24 -18.33
CA GLN A 141 -9.42 -19.62 -17.47
C GLN A 141 -9.22 -19.96 -15.99
N ILE A 142 -8.84 -21.21 -15.70
CA ILE A 142 -8.53 -21.68 -14.35
C ILE A 142 -7.29 -20.97 -13.80
N GLY A 143 -6.24 -20.84 -14.63
CA GLY A 143 -5.04 -20.09 -14.26
C GLY A 143 -5.34 -18.62 -13.95
N LEU A 144 -6.21 -17.99 -14.75
CA LEU A 144 -6.59 -16.60 -14.54
C LEU A 144 -7.42 -16.42 -13.26
N ALA A 145 -8.34 -17.34 -12.96
CA ALA A 145 -9.08 -17.35 -11.71
C ALA A 145 -8.15 -17.47 -10.49
N LYS A 146 -7.14 -18.35 -10.57
CA LYS A 146 -6.10 -18.49 -9.54
C LYS A 146 -5.31 -17.19 -9.36
N ALA A 147 -4.85 -16.59 -10.45
CA ALA A 147 -4.10 -15.33 -10.41
C ALA A 147 -4.92 -14.19 -9.78
N ILE A 148 -6.20 -14.06 -10.13
CA ILE A 148 -7.10 -13.08 -9.52
C ILE A 148 -7.24 -13.31 -8.01
N PHE A 149 -7.36 -14.57 -7.58
CA PHE A 149 -7.44 -14.92 -6.17
C PHE A 149 -6.15 -14.58 -5.42
N GLU A 150 -5.00 -14.91 -5.99
CA GLU A 150 -3.69 -14.61 -5.41
C GLU A 150 -3.47 -13.09 -5.26
N VAL A 151 -3.83 -12.32 -6.28
CA VAL A 151 -3.77 -10.85 -6.22
C VAL A 151 -4.68 -10.32 -5.10
N ARG A 152 -5.90 -10.85 -4.96
CA ARG A 152 -6.81 -10.46 -3.88
C ARG A 152 -6.26 -10.77 -2.50
N LEU A 153 -5.69 -11.95 -2.32
CA LEU A 153 -5.06 -12.35 -1.07
C LEU A 153 -3.87 -11.43 -0.76
N ARG A 154 -3.02 -11.15 -1.75
CA ARG A 154 -1.89 -10.22 -1.62
C ARG A 154 -2.34 -8.83 -1.21
N ILE A 155 -3.41 -8.29 -1.80
CA ILE A 155 -3.95 -6.97 -1.43
C ILE A 155 -4.39 -6.97 0.03
N LEU A 156 -5.08 -8.02 0.48
CA LEU A 156 -5.54 -8.11 1.86
C LEU A 156 -4.37 -8.19 2.84
N VAL A 157 -3.35 -8.98 2.54
CA VAL A 157 -2.18 -9.15 3.40
C VAL A 157 -1.30 -7.89 3.39
N VAL A 158 -0.95 -7.38 2.21
CA VAL A 158 0.05 -6.30 2.07
C VAL A 158 -0.55 -4.91 2.26
N ASN A 159 -1.75 -4.64 1.75
CA ASN A 159 -2.32 -3.28 1.79
C ASN A 159 -3.26 -3.05 2.98
N VAL A 160 -3.58 -4.08 3.77
CA VAL A 160 -4.48 -3.97 4.93
C VAL A 160 -3.81 -4.55 6.17
N LEU A 161 -3.50 -5.85 6.18
CA LEU A 161 -2.97 -6.50 7.39
C LEU A 161 -1.57 -5.98 7.76
N ALA A 162 -0.65 -5.84 6.80
CA ALA A 162 0.70 -5.38 7.10
C ALA A 162 0.74 -3.96 7.73
N PRO A 163 0.06 -2.93 7.17
CA PRO A 163 -0.03 -1.62 7.83
C PRO A 163 -0.67 -1.67 9.21
N LEU A 164 -1.74 -2.46 9.39
CA LEU A 164 -2.41 -2.60 10.69
C LEU A 164 -1.52 -3.25 11.75
N LEU A 165 -0.81 -4.33 11.37
CA LEU A 165 0.10 -5.02 12.27
C LEU A 165 1.33 -4.17 12.59
N ALA A 166 1.92 -3.51 11.58
CA ALA A 166 3.04 -2.59 11.79
C ALA A 166 2.67 -1.44 12.72
N TRP A 167 1.46 -0.90 12.55
CA TRP A 167 0.90 0.11 13.43
C TRP A 167 0.72 -0.37 14.86
N TYR A 168 0.20 -1.59 15.07
CA TYR A 168 0.01 -2.15 16.40
C TYR A 168 1.33 -2.44 17.14
N VAL A 169 2.37 -2.87 16.41
CA VAL A 169 3.66 -3.26 17.00
C VAL A 169 4.56 -2.06 17.26
N SER A 170 4.61 -1.10 16.33
CA SER A 170 5.62 -0.04 16.33
C SER A 170 5.03 1.37 16.16
N GLY A 171 3.71 1.50 16.15
CA GLY A 171 3.01 2.79 16.18
C GLY A 171 2.79 3.45 14.81
N PRO A 172 2.34 4.72 14.80
CA PRO A 172 1.91 5.46 13.60
C PRO A 172 2.90 5.46 12.43
N ILE A 173 4.18 5.64 12.72
CA ILE A 173 5.23 5.82 11.70
C ILE A 173 5.51 4.49 10.99
N ALA A 174 5.47 3.38 11.74
CA ALA A 174 5.71 2.05 11.20
C ALA A 174 4.63 1.58 10.22
N ALA A 175 3.42 2.15 10.28
CA ALA A 175 2.38 1.87 9.30
C ALA A 175 2.77 2.26 7.87
N LEU A 176 3.71 3.21 7.72
CA LEU A 176 4.15 3.76 6.44
C LEU A 176 5.50 3.21 5.94
N ALA A 177 6.21 2.43 6.75
CA ALA A 177 7.49 1.81 6.43
C ALA A 177 7.30 0.51 5.63
#